data_AF-A0A2V9EYX7-F1
#
_entry.id   AF-A0A2V9EYX7-F1
#
_cell.length_a   1.000
_cell.length_b   1.000
_cell.length_c   1.000
_cell.angle_alpha   90.00
_cell.angle_beta   90.00
_cell.angle_gamma   90.00
#
_symmetry.space_group_name_H-M   'P 1'
#
loop_
_entity.id
_entity.type
_entity.pdbx_description
1 polymer ?
#
loop_
_entity_poly.entity_id
_entity_poly.type
_entity_poly.pdbx_seq_one_letter_code
_entity_poly.pdbx_strand_id
1 'polypeptide(L)'
;MEARRDFLTRIVSVVVPAGVVAFLPSAQARPKPPQNPQLPKEEDPSAPKPDPKLILEANQKEIKKNVEKLYDLASELKAEVEKTDSVHVLSVAMLRKTDEIERLAKEIRSRAKG
;
A
#
# COMPACT_ATOMS: atom_id res chain seq x y z
N MET A 1 24.56 -7.39 -37.60
CA MET A 1 23.80 -7.07 -36.36
C MET A 1 22.64 -6.19 -36.76
N GLU A 2 21.63 -6.80 -37.38
CA GLU A 2 20.44 -6.14 -37.88
C GLU A 2 19.50 -5.68 -36.76
N ALA A 3 19.06 -4.44 -36.90
CA ALA A 3 18.00 -3.81 -36.13
C ALA A 3 16.65 -4.52 -36.37
N ARG A 4 16.03 -5.03 -35.31
CA ARG A 4 14.66 -5.53 -35.33
C ARG A 4 13.71 -4.45 -34.82
N ARG A 5 13.37 -3.55 -35.74
CA ARG A 5 12.17 -2.72 -35.64
C ARG A 5 10.94 -3.58 -35.97
N ASP A 6 9.82 -3.14 -35.43
CA ASP A 6 8.46 -3.38 -35.95
C ASP A 6 7.88 -4.79 -35.78
N PHE A 7 7.06 -4.94 -34.74
CA PHE A 7 5.78 -5.63 -34.96
C PHE A 7 4.66 -4.93 -34.18
N LEU A 8 4.26 -3.81 -34.77
CA LEU A 8 2.99 -3.15 -34.59
C LEU A 8 1.84 -4.18 -34.67
N THR A 9 0.89 -4.08 -33.74
CA THR A 9 -0.55 -4.15 -34.00
C THR A 9 -1.18 -5.49 -34.38
N ARG A 10 -2.06 -5.99 -33.50
CA ARG A 10 -3.30 -6.67 -33.91
C ARG A 10 -4.48 -6.16 -33.08
N ILE A 11 -5.29 -5.32 -33.72
CA ILE A 11 -6.69 -5.06 -33.39
C ILE A 11 -7.52 -6.08 -34.18
N VAL A 12 -8.66 -6.56 -33.64
CA VAL A 12 -9.99 -6.56 -34.31
C VAL A 12 -11.01 -7.27 -33.41
N SER A 13 -12.12 -6.54 -33.27
CA SER A 13 -13.44 -6.80 -32.71
C SER A 13 -14.05 -8.19 -32.93
N VAL A 14 -14.86 -8.62 -31.96
CA VAL A 14 -15.98 -9.54 -32.21
C VAL A 14 -17.29 -8.81 -31.95
N VAL A 15 -18.09 -8.69 -33.00
CA VAL A 15 -19.48 -8.22 -33.04
C VAL A 15 -20.39 -9.44 -32.94
N VAL A 16 -21.43 -9.42 -32.10
CA VAL A 16 -22.55 -10.37 -32.15
C VAL A 16 -23.86 -9.56 -32.08
N PRO A 17 -24.73 -9.61 -33.10
CA PRO A 17 -26.03 -8.95 -33.06
C PRO A 17 -27.21 -9.91 -32.86
N ALA A 18 -28.32 -9.29 -32.45
CA ALA A 18 -29.73 -9.61 -32.70
C ALA A 18 -30.51 -10.52 -31.73
N GLY A 19 -31.43 -9.88 -30.99
CA GLY A 19 -32.59 -10.47 -30.32
C GLY A 19 -33.48 -9.37 -29.71
N VAL A 20 -34.57 -9.02 -30.40
CA VAL A 20 -35.53 -7.92 -30.11
C VAL A 20 -36.65 -8.41 -29.17
N VAL A 21 -37.06 -7.63 -28.15
CA VAL A 21 -38.47 -7.24 -27.84
C VAL A 21 -38.47 -6.01 -26.91
N ALA A 22 -39.29 -5.02 -27.28
CA ALA A 22 -39.49 -3.73 -26.61
C ALA A 22 -40.42 -3.80 -25.39
N PHE A 23 -40.11 -3.03 -24.34
CA PHE A 23 -41.09 -2.44 -23.41
C PHE A 23 -40.52 -1.11 -22.86
N LEU A 24 -41.21 0.00 -23.12
CA LEU A 24 -40.91 1.33 -22.58
C LEU A 24 -41.54 1.54 -21.19
N PRO A 25 -41.06 2.51 -20.39
CA PRO A 25 -40.90 2.35 -18.95
C PRO A 25 -42.10 2.86 -18.15
N SER A 26 -42.48 2.14 -17.09
CA SER A 26 -43.26 2.71 -15.99
C SER A 26 -42.30 3.55 -15.14
N ALA A 27 -42.43 4.88 -15.26
CA ALA A 27 -41.75 5.86 -14.43
C ALA A 27 -42.21 5.74 -12.97
N GLN A 28 -41.58 4.86 -12.20
CA GLN A 28 -41.60 4.95 -10.74
C GLN A 28 -40.53 5.94 -10.31
N ALA A 29 -40.96 7.18 -10.07
CA ALA A 29 -40.17 8.21 -9.43
C ALA A 29 -39.77 7.75 -8.01
N ARG A 30 -38.59 7.13 -7.89
CA ARG A 30 -37.92 7.01 -6.59
C ARG A 30 -37.27 8.36 -6.29
N PRO A 31 -37.58 9.01 -5.14
CA PRO A 31 -36.89 10.21 -4.75
C PRO A 31 -35.42 9.87 -4.52
N LYS A 32 -34.53 10.47 -5.33
CA LYS A 32 -33.08 10.40 -5.11
C LYS A 32 -32.77 11.16 -3.81
N PRO A 33 -31.95 10.61 -2.90
CA PRO A 33 -31.37 11.39 -1.82
C PRO A 33 -30.61 12.59 -2.42
N PRO A 34 -30.53 13.74 -1.75
CA PRO A 34 -29.75 14.85 -2.26
C PRO A 34 -28.30 14.39 -2.46
N GLN A 35 -27.88 14.33 -3.73
CA GLN A 35 -26.48 14.27 -4.09
C GLN A 35 -25.86 15.55 -3.56
N ASN A 36 -25.19 15.44 -2.41
CA ASN A 36 -24.23 16.44 -2.00
C ASN A 36 -23.22 16.55 -3.16
N PRO A 37 -23.08 17.70 -3.84
CA PRO A 37 -22.03 17.86 -4.81
C PRO A 37 -20.73 17.75 -4.02
N GLN A 38 -20.09 16.57 -4.05
CA GLN A 38 -18.68 16.50 -3.75
C GLN A 38 -18.03 17.36 -4.82
N LEU A 39 -17.77 18.63 -4.48
CA LEU A 39 -16.81 19.44 -5.21
C LEU A 39 -15.60 18.54 -5.46
N PRO A 40 -15.10 18.44 -6.70
CA PRO A 40 -13.73 18.02 -6.89
C PRO A 40 -12.91 18.94 -5.98
N LYS A 41 -12.27 18.36 -4.97
CA LYS A 41 -11.29 19.09 -4.18
C LYS A 41 -10.22 19.47 -5.18
N GLU A 42 -10.28 20.70 -5.69
CA GLU A 42 -9.24 21.29 -6.51
C GLU A 42 -7.95 21.12 -5.71
N GLU A 43 -7.14 20.13 -6.08
CA GLU A 43 -5.74 20.08 -5.68
C GLU A 43 -5.15 21.38 -6.20
N ASP A 44 -4.98 22.34 -5.30
CA ASP A 44 -4.32 23.60 -5.57
C ASP A 44 -2.95 23.29 -6.22
N PRO A 45 -2.77 23.57 -7.52
CA PRO A 45 -1.53 23.26 -8.22
C PRO A 45 -0.35 24.11 -7.72
N SER A 46 -0.57 25.03 -6.77
CA SER A 46 0.42 25.92 -6.17
C SER A 46 1.08 25.37 -4.91
N ALA A 47 0.69 24.18 -4.42
CA ALA A 47 1.39 23.56 -3.30
C ALA A 47 2.86 23.23 -3.70
N PRO A 48 3.88 23.76 -3.01
CA PRO A 48 5.27 23.44 -3.31
C PRO A 48 5.47 21.93 -3.17
N LYS A 49 5.87 21.27 -4.25
CA LYS A 49 6.26 19.86 -4.19
C LYS A 49 7.47 19.77 -3.24
N PRO A 50 7.41 18.97 -2.16
CA PRO A 50 8.53 18.85 -1.24
C PRO A 50 9.78 18.36 -1.98
N ASP A 51 10.92 18.99 -1.70
CA ASP A 51 12.17 18.66 -2.38
C ASP A 51 12.52 17.18 -2.16
N PRO A 52 12.70 16.38 -3.22
CA PRO A 52 12.93 14.94 -3.09
C PRO A 52 14.20 14.64 -2.27
N LYS A 53 15.19 15.53 -2.30
CA LYS A 53 16.41 15.39 -1.48
C LYS A 53 16.13 15.47 0.02
N LEU A 54 15.28 16.41 0.46
CA LEU A 54 14.92 16.56 1.87
C LEU A 54 14.15 15.33 2.38
N ILE A 55 13.30 14.74 1.54
CA ILE A 55 12.58 13.50 1.86
C ILE A 55 13.55 12.32 2.03
N LEU A 56 14.52 12.18 1.12
CA LEU A 56 15.53 11.12 1.19
C LEU A 56 16.43 11.24 2.42
N GLU A 57 16.82 12.46 2.80
CA GLU A 57 17.59 12.71 4.02
C GLU A 57 16.80 12.37 5.28
N ALA A 58 15.53 12.78 5.34
CA ALA A 58 14.62 12.42 6.43
C ALA A 58 14.41 10.91 6.52
N ASN A 59 14.22 10.23 5.38
CA ASN A 59 14.11 8.78 5.31
C ASN A 59 15.38 8.10 5.82
N GLN A 60 16.57 8.58 5.44
CA GLN A 60 17.83 8.01 5.92
C GLN A 60 17.96 8.12 7.44
N LYS A 61 17.58 9.26 8.03
CA LYS A 61 17.61 9.45 9.48
C LYS A 61 16.66 8.49 10.20
N GLU A 62 15.43 8.36 9.72
CA GLU A 62 14.44 7.44 10.32
C GLU A 62 14.84 5.97 10.13
N ILE A 63 15.44 5.61 8.99
CA ILE A 63 15.97 4.25 8.77
C ILE A 63 17.04 3.92 9.83
N LYS A 64 18.02 4.81 10.06
CA LYS A 64 19.08 4.58 11.07
C LYS A 64 18.48 4.33 12.46
N LYS A 65 17.56 5.19 12.88
CA LYS A 65 16.85 5.07 14.16
C LYS A 65 16.03 3.79 14.26
N ASN A 66 15.34 3.40 13.19
CA ASN A 66 14.54 2.18 13.19
C ASN A 66 15.42 0.92 13.22
N VAL A 67 16.60 0.95 12.62
CA VAL A 67 17.59 -0.14 12.68
C VAL A 67 18.15 -0.29 14.09
N GLU A 68 18.48 0.81 14.77
CA GLU A 68 18.92 0.78 16.19
C GLU A 68 17.84 0.14 17.07
N LYS A 69 16.58 0.58 16.96
CA LYS A 69 15.46 -0.03 17.69
C LYS A 69 15.25 -1.50 17.38
N LEU A 70 15.44 -1.90 16.12
CA LEU A 70 15.32 -3.29 15.70
C LEU A 70 16.40 -4.17 16.35
N TYR A 71 17.61 -3.63 16.51
CA TYR A 71 18.69 -4.32 17.23
C TYR A 71 18.36 -4.51 18.71
N ASP A 72 17.81 -3.48 19.37
CA ASP A 72 17.41 -3.55 20.77
C ASP A 72 16.31 -4.60 20.98
N LEU A 73 15.24 -4.55 20.17
CA LEU A 73 14.14 -5.52 20.26
C LEU A 73 14.58 -6.95 19.97
N ALA A 74 15.49 -7.15 19.02
CA ALA A 74 16.07 -8.46 18.75
C ALA A 74 16.87 -8.99 19.93
N SER A 75 17.63 -8.12 20.59
CA SER A 75 18.40 -8.45 21.80
C SER A 75 17.48 -8.82 22.97
N GLU A 76 16.39 -8.08 23.15
CA GLU A 76 15.37 -8.38 24.15
C GLU A 76 14.64 -9.69 23.85
N LEU A 77 14.28 -9.95 22.58
CA LEU A 77 13.65 -11.20 22.18
C LEU A 77 14.54 -12.40 22.48
N LYS A 78 15.85 -12.30 22.19
CA LYS A 78 16.83 -13.33 22.55
C LYS A 78 16.82 -13.59 24.06
N ALA A 79 16.86 -12.54 24.87
CA ALA A 79 16.83 -12.68 26.33
C ALA A 79 15.52 -13.32 26.84
N GLU A 80 14.38 -12.99 26.22
CA GLU A 80 13.08 -13.57 26.57
C GLU A 80 13.00 -15.05 26.21
N VAL A 81 13.55 -15.46 25.07
CA VAL A 81 13.66 -16.86 24.64
C VAL A 81 14.54 -17.66 25.61
N GLU A 82 15.67 -17.11 26.05
CA GLU A 82 16.57 -17.78 27.00
C GLU A 82 15.94 -17.94 28.39
N LYS A 83 15.01 -17.06 28.77
CA LYS A 83 14.31 -17.12 30.07
C LYS A 83 13.04 -17.96 30.04
N THR A 84 12.37 -18.03 28.89
CA THR A 84 11.06 -18.68 28.77
C THR A 84 11.24 -20.17 28.47
N ASP A 85 10.71 -21.04 29.33
CA ASP A 85 10.50 -22.45 28.99
C ASP A 85 9.34 -22.59 28.00
N SER A 86 9.68 -22.39 26.73
CA SER A 86 8.74 -22.36 25.61
C SER A 86 8.11 -23.72 25.31
N VAL A 87 8.58 -24.80 25.95
CA VAL A 87 8.00 -26.15 25.82
C VAL A 87 6.71 -26.26 26.65
N HIS A 88 6.62 -25.52 27.76
CA HIS A 88 5.53 -25.65 28.72
C HIS A 88 4.62 -24.41 28.78
N VAL A 89 5.14 -23.23 28.41
CA VAL A 89 4.39 -21.97 28.51
C VAL A 89 4.60 -21.10 27.26
N LEU A 90 3.50 -20.61 26.68
CA LEU A 90 3.54 -19.62 25.61
C LEU A 90 3.83 -18.22 26.17
N SER A 91 4.96 -17.62 25.78
CA SER A 91 5.24 -16.22 26.13
C SER A 91 4.53 -15.25 25.18
N VAL A 92 3.53 -14.55 25.70
CA VAL A 92 2.87 -13.43 25.01
C VAL A 92 3.86 -12.30 24.73
N ALA A 93 4.84 -12.09 25.61
CA ALA A 93 5.87 -11.07 25.44
C ALA A 93 6.74 -11.36 24.20
N MET A 94 7.13 -12.62 23.98
CA MET A 94 7.86 -13.02 22.77
C MET A 94 7.07 -12.74 21.50
N LEU A 95 5.78 -13.08 21.47
CA LEU A 95 4.91 -12.81 20.32
C LEU A 95 4.83 -11.31 20.02
N ARG A 96 4.56 -10.50 21.05
CA ARG A 96 4.48 -9.04 20.92
C ARG A 96 5.78 -8.43 20.37
N LYS A 97 6.94 -8.86 20.88
CA LYS A 97 8.25 -8.38 20.39
C LYS A 97 8.50 -8.79 18.94
N THR A 98 8.10 -10.00 18.57
CA THR A 98 8.24 -10.49 17.19
C THR A 98 7.36 -9.68 16.22
N ASP A 99 6.11 -9.40 16.59
CA ASP A 99 5.20 -8.56 15.80
C ASP A 99 5.77 -7.14 15.60
N GLU A 100 6.39 -6.58 16.65
CA GLU A 100 6.99 -5.24 16.60
C GLU A 100 8.23 -5.18 15.71
N ILE A 101 9.08 -6.22 15.76
CA ILE A 101 10.21 -6.39 14.84
C ILE A 101 9.73 -6.48 13.39
N GLU A 102 8.68 -7.26 13.10
CA GLU A 102 8.13 -7.36 11.75
C GLU A 102 7.64 -6.00 11.24
N ARG A 103 6.94 -5.25 12.09
CA ARG A 103 6.47 -3.90 11.76
C ARG A 103 7.63 -2.96 11.45
N LEU A 104 8.66 -2.92 12.29
CA LEU A 104 9.84 -2.07 12.07
C LEU A 104 10.58 -2.46 10.78
N ALA A 105 10.74 -3.75 10.53
CA ALA A 105 11.38 -4.25 9.30
C ALA A 105 10.60 -3.80 8.04
N LYS A 106 9.26 -3.87 8.07
CA LYS A 106 8.41 -3.37 6.98
C LYS A 106 8.56 -1.87 6.79
N GLU A 107 8.63 -1.10 7.87
CA GLU A 107 8.80 0.35 7.82
C GLU A 107 10.16 0.75 7.21
N ILE A 108 11.25 0.10 7.64
CA ILE A 108 12.59 0.30 7.08
C ILE A 108 12.57 0.01 5.58
N ARG A 109 12.00 -1.14 5.17
CA ARG A 109 11.88 -1.50 3.76
C ARG A 109 11.08 -0.47 2.96
N SER A 110 9.99 0.06 3.53
CA SER A 110 9.16 1.07 2.87
C SER A 110 9.93 2.36 2.64
N ARG A 111 10.62 2.86 3.67
CA ARG A 111 11.40 4.10 3.61
C ARG A 111 12.64 3.98 2.72
N ALA A 112 13.25 2.79 2.66
CA ALA A 112 14.42 2.53 1.83
C ALA A 112 14.13 2.58 0.32
N LYS A 113 12.86 2.44 -0.08
CA LYS A 113 12.46 2.51 -1.50
C LYS A 113 12.39 3.95 -2.06
N GLY A 114 12.40 4.96 -1.18
CA GLY A 114 12.20 6.36 -1.56
C GLY A 114 10.74 6.78 -1.42
#